data_AF-A0A2M7QTZ7-F1
#
_entry.id   AF-A0A2M7QTZ7-F1
#
_cell.length_a   1.000
_cell.length_b   1.000
_cell.length_c   1.000
_cell.angle_alpha   90.00
_cell.angle_beta   90.00
_cell.angle_gamma   90.00
#
_symmetry.space_group_name_H-M   'P 1'
#
loop_
_entity.id
_entity.type
_entity.pdbx_description
1 polymer ?
#
loop_
_entity_poly.entity_id
_entity_poly.type
_entity_poly.pdbx_seq_one_letter_code
_entity_poly.pdbx_strand_id
1 'polypeptide(L)'
;MTDQQRMITFKESIQLGKYEPEYLNQYKEWQELDRHLQFQYISQAIINKRQQLRLQWARLANQPNFSKKPHLAEAQKKVEQALRDLDENEEKLMVEYAGS
;
A
#
# COMPACT_ATOMS: atom_id res chain seq x y z
N MET A 1 10.16 -29.68 1.58
CA MET A 1 10.04 -28.58 2.55
C MET A 1 8.74 -27.88 2.25
N THR A 2 7.70 -28.15 3.02
CA THR A 2 6.42 -27.45 2.93
C THR A 2 6.62 -26.04 3.46
N ASP A 3 6.53 -25.04 2.58
CA ASP A 3 6.48 -23.62 2.97
C ASP A 3 5.32 -23.45 3.96
N GLN A 4 5.65 -23.31 5.24
CA GLN A 4 4.68 -22.83 6.21
C GLN A 4 4.36 -21.40 5.81
N GLN A 5 3.16 -21.23 5.25
CA GLN A 5 2.59 -19.93 4.91
C GLN A 5 2.48 -19.12 6.20
N ARG A 6 3.51 -18.30 6.46
CA ARG A 6 3.58 -17.46 7.66
C ARG A 6 2.36 -16.55 7.67
N MET A 7 1.47 -16.73 8.66
CA MET A 7 0.35 -15.82 8.85
C MET A 7 0.91 -14.42 9.15
N ILE A 8 0.66 -13.48 8.24
CA ILE A 8 1.06 -12.08 8.40
C ILE A 8 0.13 -11.45 9.43
N THR A 9 0.71 -10.90 10.49
CA THR A 9 -0.06 -10.24 11.56
C THR A 9 -0.70 -8.94 11.08
N PHE A 10 -1.71 -8.43 11.81
CA PHE A 10 -2.33 -7.13 11.51
C PHE A 10 -1.27 -6.02 11.38
N LYS A 11 -0.36 -5.92 12.36
CA LYS A 11 0.70 -4.92 12.38
C LYS A 11 1.67 -5.05 11.19
N GLU A 12 2.05 -6.27 10.82
CA GLU A 12 2.89 -6.51 9.64
C GLU A 12 2.16 -6.12 8.35
N SER A 13 0.84 -6.39 8.26
CA SER A 13 0.03 -5.95 7.12
C SER A 13 0.03 -4.43 6.96
N ILE A 14 -0.11 -3.67 8.06
CA ILE A 14 -0.01 -2.20 8.03
C ILE A 14 1.40 -1.76 7.58
N GLN A 15 2.46 -2.41 8.07
CA GLN A 15 3.84 -2.12 7.65
C GLN A 15 4.09 -2.42 6.16
N LEU A 16 3.46 -3.47 5.63
CA LEU A 16 3.49 -3.83 4.22
C LEU A 16 2.60 -2.95 3.34
N GLY A 17 1.89 -1.99 3.94
CA GLY A 17 1.03 -1.05 3.22
C GLY A 17 -0.25 -1.70 2.70
N LYS A 18 -0.80 -2.68 3.44
CA LYS A 18 -2.15 -3.21 3.24
C LYS A 18 -3.13 -2.29 3.95
N TYR A 19 -4.02 -1.65 3.20
CA TYR A 19 -4.88 -0.57 3.72
C TYR A 19 -6.36 -0.78 3.38
N GLU A 20 -6.68 -1.77 2.55
CA GLU A 20 -8.05 -2.05 2.09
C GLU A 20 -8.90 -2.59 3.25
N PRO A 21 -10.00 -1.91 3.65
CA PRO A 21 -10.83 -2.34 4.77
C PRO A 21 -11.32 -3.80 4.64
N GLU A 22 -11.66 -4.24 3.44
CA GLU A 22 -12.11 -5.60 3.15
C GLU A 22 -11.02 -6.63 3.47
N TYR A 23 -9.76 -6.30 3.19
CA TYR A 23 -8.62 -7.14 3.55
C TYR A 23 -8.33 -7.10 5.05
N LEU A 24 -8.42 -5.91 5.67
CA LEU A 24 -8.16 -5.76 7.10
C LEU A 24 -9.23 -6.44 7.97
N ASN A 25 -10.44 -6.65 7.44
CA ASN A 25 -11.54 -7.32 8.13
C ASN A 25 -11.26 -8.80 8.47
N GLN A 26 -10.20 -9.40 7.94
CA GLN A 26 -9.76 -10.75 8.34
C GLN A 26 -9.14 -10.78 9.75
N TYR A 27 -8.70 -9.63 10.27
CA TYR A 27 -8.04 -9.51 11.56
C TYR A 27 -9.05 -9.19 12.65
N LYS A 28 -9.01 -9.96 13.76
CA LYS A 28 -9.86 -9.69 14.92
C LYS A 28 -9.55 -8.32 15.51
N GLU A 29 -8.27 -7.96 15.54
CA GLU A 29 -7.79 -6.66 16.02
C GLU A 29 -8.45 -5.50 15.27
N TRP A 30 -8.65 -5.62 13.95
CA TRP A 30 -9.32 -4.60 13.14
C TRP A 30 -10.80 -4.44 13.48
N GLN A 31 -11.49 -5.56 13.73
CA GLN A 31 -12.92 -5.58 14.06
C GLN A 31 -13.23 -4.97 15.44
N GLU A 32 -12.25 -4.97 16.34
CA GLU A 32 -12.37 -4.39 17.69
C GLU A 32 -12.06 -2.88 17.74
N LEU A 33 -11.50 -2.31 16.67
CA LEU A 33 -11.19 -0.89 16.60
C LEU A 33 -12.45 -0.06 16.32
N ASP A 34 -12.54 1.10 16.95
CA ASP A 34 -13.47 2.13 16.51
C ASP A 34 -13.07 2.69 15.14
N ARG A 35 -14.03 3.32 14.47
CA ARG A 35 -13.87 3.83 13.11
C ARG A 35 -12.73 4.86 12.96
N HIS A 36 -12.49 5.66 13.99
CA HIS A 36 -11.41 6.66 13.97
C HIS A 36 -10.04 5.97 14.04
N LEU A 37 -9.87 4.99 14.92
CA LEU A 37 -8.63 4.18 14.97
C LEU A 37 -8.44 3.36 13.70
N GLN A 38 -9.50 2.78 13.14
CA GLN A 38 -9.46 2.11 11.84
C GLN A 38 -8.88 3.03 10.76
N PHE A 39 -9.38 4.27 10.69
CA PHE A 39 -8.89 5.26 9.74
C PHE A 39 -7.42 5.63 9.95
N GLN A 40 -6.97 5.73 11.21
CA GLN A 40 -5.56 5.99 11.52
C GLN A 40 -4.65 4.87 10.99
N TYR A 41 -5.05 3.60 11.15
CA TYR A 41 -4.28 2.47 10.62
C TYR A 41 -4.29 2.43 9.09
N ILE A 42 -5.43 2.71 8.45
CA ILE A 42 -5.52 2.86 6.98
C ILE A 42 -4.55 3.94 6.51
N SER A 43 -4.60 5.13 7.11
CA SER A 43 -3.74 6.25 6.77
C SER A 43 -2.26 5.88 6.91
N GLN A 44 -1.89 5.20 8.00
CA GLN A 44 -0.53 4.72 8.20
C GLN A 44 -0.09 3.70 7.15
N ALA A 45 -0.97 2.76 6.79
CA ALA A 45 -0.70 1.78 5.74
C ALA A 45 -0.53 2.43 4.35
N ILE A 46 -1.36 3.43 4.02
CA ILE A 46 -1.24 4.21 2.78
C ILE A 46 0.10 4.94 2.73
N ILE A 47 0.52 5.59 3.83
CA ILE A 47 1.83 6.24 3.94
C ILE A 47 2.96 5.22 3.67
N ASN A 48 2.89 4.04 4.30
CA ASN A 48 3.88 2.99 4.11
C ASN A 48 3.93 2.52 2.65
N LYS A 49 2.76 2.29 2.04
CA LYS A 49 2.64 1.88 0.63
C LYS A 49 3.23 2.93 -0.32
N ARG A 50 2.92 4.21 -0.09
CA ARG A 50 3.42 5.34 -0.87
C ARG A 50 4.95 5.43 -0.80
N GLN A 51 5.53 5.27 0.38
CA GLN A 51 6.99 5.25 0.55
C GLN A 51 7.64 4.10 -0.22
N GLN A 52 7.06 2.89 -0.15
CA GLN A 52 7.56 1.73 -0.90
C GLN A 52 7.51 1.96 -2.42
N LEU A 53 6.39 2.48 -2.94
CA LEU A 53 6.24 2.79 -4.37
C LEU A 53 7.22 3.87 -4.82
N ARG A 54 7.41 4.95 -4.05
CA ARG A 54 8.41 6.00 -4.35
C ARG A 54 9.83 5.45 -4.37
N LEU A 55 10.19 4.60 -3.41
CA LEU A 55 11.49 3.94 -3.40
C LEU A 55 11.66 3.02 -4.62
N GLN A 56 10.63 2.27 -4.99
CA GLN A 56 10.67 1.43 -6.18
C GLN A 56 10.84 2.25 -7.46
N TRP A 57 10.09 3.34 -7.60
CA TRP A 57 10.22 4.27 -8.71
C TRP A 57 11.63 4.84 -8.80
N ALA A 58 12.18 5.33 -7.67
CA ALA A 58 13.53 5.88 -7.60
C ALA A 58 14.60 4.85 -7.97
N ARG A 59 14.44 3.59 -7.56
CA ARG A 59 15.35 2.49 -7.93
C ARG A 59 15.32 2.20 -9.43
N LEU A 60 14.16 2.29 -10.07
CA LEU A 60 14.01 2.10 -11.51
C LEU A 60 14.63 3.26 -12.29
N ALA A 61 14.26 4.50 -11.94
CA ALA A 61 14.73 5.71 -12.61
C ALA A 61 16.26 5.88 -12.53
N ASN A 62 16.88 5.45 -11.42
CA ASN A 62 18.32 5.56 -11.20
C ASN A 62 19.14 4.36 -11.73
N GLN A 63 18.55 3.46 -12.52
CA GLN A 63 19.32 2.36 -13.12
C GLN A 63 20.34 2.90 -14.16
N PRO A 64 21.59 2.44 -14.15
CA PRO A 64 22.57 2.79 -15.18
C PRO A 64 22.05 2.43 -16.58
N ASN A 65 22.27 3.34 -17.54
CA ASN A 65 21.79 3.21 -18.91
C ASN A 65 20.26 2.98 -19.01
N PHE A 66 19.46 3.61 -18.16
CA PHE A 66 18.00 3.46 -18.13
C PHE A 66 17.35 3.60 -19.53
N SER A 67 17.77 4.59 -20.32
CA SER A 67 17.26 4.83 -21.67
C SER A 67 17.45 3.65 -22.65
N LYS A 68 18.39 2.74 -22.35
CA LYS A 68 18.66 1.52 -23.14
C LYS A 68 17.85 0.31 -22.65
N LYS A 69 16.99 0.47 -21.64
CA LYS A 69 16.26 -0.62 -20.96
C LYS A 69 14.74 -0.37 -21.00
N PRO A 70 14.06 -0.58 -22.14
CA PRO A 70 12.63 -0.25 -22.31
C PRO A 70 11.71 -0.99 -21.32
N HIS A 71 12.08 -2.21 -20.90
CA HIS A 71 11.34 -2.96 -19.87
C HIS A 71 11.31 -2.24 -18.51
N LEU A 72 12.34 -1.44 -18.18
CA LEU A 72 12.33 -0.63 -16.96
C LEU A 72 11.40 0.57 -17.08
N ALA A 73 11.25 1.15 -18.29
CA ALA A 73 10.27 2.22 -18.52
C ALA A 73 8.84 1.71 -18.40
N GLU A 74 8.56 0.49 -18.87
CA GLU A 74 7.26 -0.15 -18.64
C GLU A 74 7.00 -0.40 -17.15
N ALA A 75 8.00 -0.92 -16.41
CA ALA A 75 7.89 -1.11 -14.97
C ALA A 75 7.68 0.23 -14.23
N GLN A 76 8.38 1.29 -14.64
CA GLN A 76 8.23 2.63 -14.06
C GLN A 76 6.81 3.15 -14.23
N LYS A 77 6.23 3.03 -15.44
CA LYS A 77 4.84 3.41 -15.70
C LYS A 77 3.84 2.66 -14.82
N LYS A 78 4.08 1.37 -14.55
CA LYS A 78 3.23 0.59 -13.63
C LYS A 78 3.30 1.12 -12.19
N VAL A 79 4.48 1.53 -11.73
CA VAL A 79 4.63 2.14 -10.40
C VAL A 79 3.96 3.52 -10.34
N GLU A 80 4.06 4.31 -11.41
CA GLU A 80 3.36 5.60 -11.52
C GLU A 80 1.84 5.44 -11.50
N GLN A 81 1.31 4.45 -12.22
CA GLN A 81 -0.12 4.14 -12.17
C GLN A 81 -0.55 3.71 -10.76
N ALA A 82 0.22 2.82 -10.11
CA ALA A 82 -0.09 2.39 -8.75
C ALA A 82 -0.04 3.54 -7.72
N LEU A 83 0.79 4.56 -7.93
CA LEU A 83 0.78 5.78 -7.10
C LEU A 83 -0.50 6.59 -7.31
N ARG A 84 -0.95 6.75 -8.56
CA ARG A 84 -2.22 7.44 -8.86
C ARG A 84 -3.42 6.71 -8.27
N ASP A 85 -3.47 5.38 -8.45
CA ASP A 85 -4.53 4.54 -7.88
C ASP A 85 -4.55 4.64 -6.35
N LEU A 86 -3.37 4.71 -5.71
CA LEU A 86 -3.25 4.90 -4.27
C LEU A 86 -3.80 6.26 -3.81
N ASP A 87 -3.50 7.33 -4.55
CA ASP A 87 -3.99 8.68 -4.23
C ASP A 87 -5.52 8.76 -4.40
N GLU A 88 -6.08 8.19 -5.47
CA GLU A 88 -7.54 8.10 -5.67
C GLU A 88 -8.24 7.28 -4.59
N ASN A 89 -7.63 6.19 -4.14
CA ASN A 89 -8.19 5.36 -3.07
C ASN A 89 -8.10 6.05 -1.70
N GLU A 90 -7.01 6.78 -1.43
CA GLU A 90 -6.88 7.58 -0.20
C GLU A 90 -7.98 8.64 -0.13
N GLU A 91 -8.25 9.35 -1.23
CA GLU A 91 -9.34 10.34 -1.30
C GLU A 91 -10.71 9.71 -1.02
N LYS A 92 -11.02 8.56 -1.64
CA LYS A 92 -12.28 7.84 -1.40
C LYS A 92 -12.44 7.43 0.07
N LEU A 93 -11.40 6.86 0.67
CA LEU A 93 -11.40 6.42 2.06
C LEU A 93 -11.51 7.61 3.02
N MET A 94 -10.85 8.74 2.71
CA MET A 94 -11.01 9.98 3.49
C MET A 94 -12.46 10.44 3.52
N VAL A 95 -13.15 10.47 2.38
CA VAL A 95 -14.57 10.86 2.32
C VAL A 95 -15.45 9.88 3.08
N GLU A 96 -15.23 8.57 2.88
CA GLU A 96 -15.99 7.52 3.55
C GLU A 96 -15.87 7.62 5.08
N TYR A 97 -14.67 7.86 5.60
CA TYR A 97 -14.43 7.94 7.04
C TYR A 97 -14.72 9.32 7.65
N ALA A 98 -14.80 10.39 6.86
CA ALA A 98 -15.19 11.73 7.33
C ALA A 98 -16.71 11.96 7.43
N GLY A 99 -17.52 11.21 6.66
CA GLY A 99 -18.97 11.37 6.60
C GLY A 99 -19.76 10.68 7.72
N SER A 100 -19.21 10.49 8.92
CA SER A 100 -19.84 9.76 10.02
C SER A 100 -19.70 10.44 11.37
#